data_AF-A0A3B1DB93-F1
#
_entry.id   AF-A0A3B1DB93-F1
#
_cell.length_a   1.000
_cell.length_b   1.000
_cell.length_c   1.000
_cell.angle_alpha   90.00
_cell.angle_beta   90.00
_cell.angle_gamma   90.00
#
_symmetry.space_group_name_H-M   'P 1'
#
loop_
_entity.id
_entity.type
_entity.pdbx_description
1 polymer ?
#
loop_
_entity_poly.entity_id
_entity_poly.type
_entity_poly.pdbx_seq_one_letter_code
_entity_poly.pdbx_strand_id
1 'polypeptide(L)'
;TLMHVAIKHRMKIPSDLLLLNKCMLILDSIGRELDPNFNFISIAEPYASRLIKSRYNPKKIYKQMEKQVKDLTDFATTTPKQVRILMRKALKDDLHIKMTPLGLDRLIRDIDRSTNRLAFSIVIAAIILSSAILTLSDTGGRVFDIPLLGLAGFLMAFMLGLWLLYSIIRSGRL
;
A
#
# COMPACT_ATOMS: atom_id res chain seq x y z
N THR A 1 -19.18 -0.94 -46.67
CA THR A 1 -19.41 -1.40 -45.29
C THR A 1 -19.01 -0.31 -44.30
N LEU A 2 -19.64 -0.24 -43.13
CA LEU A 2 -19.35 0.73 -42.05
C LEU A 2 -17.84 0.83 -41.71
N MET A 3 -17.12 -0.28 -41.79
CA MET A 3 -15.66 -0.38 -41.68
C MET A 3 -14.91 0.54 -42.65
N HIS A 4 -15.34 0.59 -43.92
CA HIS A 4 -14.67 1.38 -44.94
C HIS A 4 -14.80 2.89 -44.66
N VAL A 5 -15.94 3.31 -44.10
CA VAL A 5 -16.19 4.70 -43.67
C VAL A 5 -15.36 5.03 -42.42
N ALA A 6 -15.30 4.12 -41.45
CA ALA A 6 -14.51 4.32 -40.23
C ALA A 6 -12.99 4.40 -40.49
N ILE A 7 -12.47 3.58 -41.41
CA ILE A 7 -11.08 3.63 -41.86
C ILE A 7 -10.79 4.93 -42.64
N LYS A 8 -11.70 5.35 -43.52
CA LYS A 8 -11.58 6.61 -44.28
C LYS A 8 -11.49 7.84 -43.37
N HIS A 9 -12.20 7.85 -42.25
CA HIS A 9 -12.17 8.93 -41.26
C HIS A 9 -11.14 8.73 -40.14
N ARG A 10 -10.22 7.75 -40.26
CA ARG A 10 -9.19 7.41 -39.25
C ARG A 10 -9.75 7.23 -37.82
N MET A 11 -10.97 6.71 -37.70
CA MET A 11 -11.54 6.40 -36.40
C MET A 11 -10.94 5.10 -35.85
N LYS A 12 -10.57 5.10 -34.57
CA LYS A 12 -10.08 3.90 -33.87
C LYS A 12 -11.25 2.94 -33.68
N ILE A 13 -11.27 1.84 -34.42
CA ILE A 13 -12.38 0.87 -34.38
C ILE A 13 -12.19 -0.07 -33.17
N PRO A 14 -13.17 -0.15 -32.24
CA PRO A 14 -13.15 -1.12 -31.15
C PRO A 14 -13.09 -2.57 -31.67
N SER A 15 -12.32 -3.43 -31.00
CA SER A 15 -12.15 -4.83 -31.41
C SER A 15 -13.47 -5.59 -31.53
N ASP A 16 -14.46 -5.27 -30.70
CA ASP A 16 -15.78 -5.90 -30.72
C ASP A 16 -16.52 -5.66 -32.04
N LEU A 17 -16.37 -4.48 -32.66
CA LEU A 17 -16.98 -4.18 -33.95
C LEU A 17 -16.29 -4.91 -35.12
N LEU A 18 -14.97 -5.14 -35.00
CA LEU A 18 -14.20 -5.92 -35.97
C LEU A 18 -14.64 -7.39 -35.95
N LEU A 19 -14.79 -7.96 -34.76
CA LEU A 19 -15.30 -9.31 -34.54
C LEU A 19 -16.72 -9.47 -35.10
N LEU A 20 -17.60 -8.53 -34.82
CA LEU A 20 -18.97 -8.54 -35.38
C LEU A 20 -18.96 -8.54 -36.90
N ASN A 21 -18.15 -7.67 -37.53
CA ASN A 21 -18.04 -7.62 -38.99
C ASN A 21 -17.49 -8.93 -39.58
N LYS A 22 -16.51 -9.56 -38.91
CA LYS A 22 -15.97 -10.87 -39.31
C LYS A 22 -17.05 -11.96 -39.25
N CYS A 23 -17.86 -11.98 -38.19
CA CYS A 23 -18.97 -12.93 -38.06
C CYS A 23 -20.03 -12.71 -39.14
N MET A 24 -20.39 -11.46 -39.44
CA MET A 24 -21.35 -11.14 -40.51
C MET A 24 -20.83 -11.60 -41.89
N LEU A 25 -19.54 -11.42 -42.16
CA LEU A 25 -18.92 -11.89 -43.41
C LEU A 25 -18.95 -13.42 -43.52
N ILE A 26 -18.60 -14.14 -42.46
CA ILE A 26 -18.64 -15.61 -42.44
C ILE A 26 -20.07 -16.11 -42.69
N LEU A 27 -21.07 -15.49 -42.05
CA LEU A 27 -22.48 -15.82 -42.25
C LEU A 27 -22.94 -15.57 -43.70
N ASP A 28 -22.55 -14.46 -44.31
CA ASP A 28 -22.87 -14.17 -45.72
C ASP A 28 -22.18 -15.17 -46.66
N SER A 29 -20.93 -15.54 -46.38
CA SER A 29 -20.19 -16.54 -47.17
C SER A 29 -20.81 -17.92 -47.10
N ILE A 30 -21.11 -18.42 -45.89
CA ILE A 30 -21.76 -19.74 -45.71
C ILE A 30 -23.16 -19.73 -46.32
N GLY A 31 -23.91 -18.64 -46.17
CA GLY A 31 -25.24 -18.50 -46.75
C GLY A 31 -25.23 -18.53 -48.29
N ARG A 32 -24.24 -17.88 -48.92
CA ARG A 32 -24.08 -17.90 -50.39
C ARG A 32 -23.62 -19.24 -50.95
N GLU A 33 -22.92 -20.03 -50.14
CA GLU A 33 -22.52 -21.39 -50.51
C GLU A 33 -23.73 -22.34 -50.57
N LEU A 34 -24.76 -22.07 -49.75
CA LEU A 34 -26.02 -22.83 -49.71
C LEU A 34 -27.09 -22.31 -50.69
N ASP A 35 -27.18 -20.99 -50.85
CA ASP A 35 -28.09 -20.31 -51.78
C ASP A 35 -27.34 -19.15 -52.46
N PRO A 36 -27.05 -19.23 -53.78
CA PRO A 36 -26.32 -18.19 -54.50
C PRO A 36 -26.93 -16.78 -54.42
N ASN A 37 -28.23 -16.67 -54.14
CA ASN A 37 -28.95 -15.40 -54.04
C ASN A 37 -29.07 -14.89 -52.59
N PHE A 38 -28.45 -15.56 -51.62
CA PHE A 38 -28.50 -15.19 -50.21
C PHE A 38 -27.86 -13.82 -49.96
N ASN A 39 -28.58 -12.95 -49.24
CA ASN A 39 -28.09 -11.65 -48.79
C ASN A 39 -28.36 -11.46 -47.29
N PHE A 40 -27.31 -11.58 -46.48
CA PHE A 40 -27.42 -11.47 -45.03
C PHE A 40 -27.99 -10.12 -44.57
N ILE A 41 -27.63 -9.03 -45.24
CA ILE A 41 -28.04 -7.66 -44.86
C ILE A 41 -29.55 -7.52 -44.97
N SER A 42 -30.15 -8.01 -46.06
CA SER A 42 -31.59 -7.95 -46.31
C SER A 42 -32.40 -8.73 -45.26
N ILE A 43 -31.87 -9.86 -44.81
CA ILE A 43 -32.51 -10.70 -43.79
C ILE A 43 -32.37 -10.07 -42.40
N ALA A 44 -31.22 -9.47 -42.10
CA ALA A 44 -30.93 -8.87 -40.80
C ALA A 44 -31.62 -7.50 -40.57
N GLU A 45 -31.90 -6.76 -41.64
CA GLU A 45 -32.54 -5.43 -41.61
C GLU A 45 -33.81 -5.34 -40.73
N PRO A 46 -34.84 -6.21 -40.89
CA PRO A 46 -36.04 -6.13 -40.07
C PRO A 46 -35.78 -6.40 -38.58
N TYR A 47 -34.80 -7.25 -38.26
CA TYR A 47 -34.41 -7.52 -36.87
C TYR A 47 -33.70 -6.34 -36.25
N ALA A 48 -32.74 -5.74 -36.98
CA ALA A 48 -32.06 -4.52 -36.55
C ALA A 48 -33.06 -3.37 -36.32
N SER A 49 -34.01 -3.19 -37.23
CA SER A 49 -35.07 -2.17 -37.12
C SER A 49 -35.95 -2.38 -35.89
N ARG A 50 -36.38 -3.62 -35.61
CA ARG A 50 -37.14 -3.96 -34.40
C ARG A 50 -36.33 -3.72 -33.12
N LEU A 51 -35.04 -4.04 -33.13
CA LEU A 51 -34.15 -3.86 -31.98
C LEU A 51 -33.94 -2.39 -31.65
N ILE A 52 -33.72 -1.55 -32.68
CA ILE A 52 -33.59 -0.10 -32.55
C ILE A 52 -34.90 0.48 -32.00
N LYS A 53 -36.06 0.13 -32.58
CA LYS A 53 -37.38 0.57 -32.07
C LYS A 53 -37.63 0.14 -30.62
N SER A 54 -37.20 -1.05 -30.23
CA SER A 54 -37.31 -1.55 -28.84
C SER A 54 -36.37 -0.84 -27.86
N ARG A 55 -35.20 -0.40 -28.33
CA ARG A 55 -34.21 0.33 -27.53
C ARG A 55 -34.58 1.80 -27.34
N TYR A 56 -35.13 2.43 -28.38
CA TYR A 56 -35.62 3.81 -28.36
C TYR A 56 -37.10 3.93 -27.94
N ASN A 57 -37.67 2.90 -27.32
CA ASN A 57 -39.04 2.97 -26.84
C ASN A 57 -39.15 3.99 -25.70
N PRO A 58 -39.96 5.06 -25.84
CA PRO A 58 -40.06 6.14 -24.85
C PRO A 58 -40.45 5.64 -23.45
N LYS A 59 -41.20 4.53 -23.36
CA LYS A 59 -41.56 3.91 -22.07
C LYS A 59 -40.35 3.37 -21.30
N LYS A 60 -39.34 2.84 -22.00
CA LYS A 60 -38.10 2.36 -21.35
C LYS A 60 -37.23 3.52 -20.89
N ILE A 61 -37.12 4.57 -21.71
CA ILE A 61 -36.36 5.78 -21.39
C ILE A 61 -36.95 6.45 -20.15
N TYR A 62 -38.28 6.61 -20.09
CA TYR A 62 -38.97 7.17 -18.93
C TYR A 62 -38.72 6.36 -17.65
N LYS A 63 -38.84 5.03 -17.72
CA LYS A 63 -38.57 4.14 -16.58
C LYS A 63 -37.11 4.20 -16.11
N GLN A 64 -36.17 4.40 -17.04
CA GLN A 64 -34.76 4.58 -16.72
C GLN A 64 -34.49 5.93 -16.05
N MET A 65 -35.13 7.00 -16.53
CA MET A 65 -35.07 8.33 -15.91
C MET A 65 -35.66 8.34 -14.51
N GLU A 66 -36.84 7.74 -14.32
CA GLU A 66 -37.49 7.63 -13.00
C GLU A 66 -36.57 6.96 -11.99
N LYS A 67 -35.91 5.85 -12.40
CA LYS A 67 -34.93 5.17 -11.55
C LYS A 67 -33.74 6.07 -11.22
N GLN A 68 -33.17 6.75 -12.21
CA GLN A 68 -32.02 7.65 -11.99
C GLN A 68 -32.38 8.83 -11.06
N VAL A 69 -33.57 9.41 -11.20
CA VAL A 69 -34.04 10.50 -10.34
C VAL A 69 -34.24 10.00 -8.90
N LYS A 70 -34.80 8.80 -8.73
CA LYS A 70 -34.94 8.18 -7.40
C LYS A 70 -33.57 7.94 -6.76
N ASP A 71 -32.64 7.34 -7.49
CA ASP A 71 -31.27 7.08 -7.01
C ASP A 71 -30.56 8.40 -6.61
N LEU A 72 -30.75 9.47 -7.37
CA LEU A 72 -30.20 10.80 -7.07
C LEU A 72 -30.83 11.43 -5.83
N THR A 73 -32.15 11.25 -5.65
CA THR A 73 -32.90 11.75 -4.49
C THR A 73 -32.50 11.00 -3.21
N ASP A 74 -32.34 9.68 -3.29
CA ASP A 74 -31.87 8.85 -2.19
C ASP A 74 -30.44 9.25 -1.81
N PHE A 75 -29.56 9.49 -2.79
CA PHE A 75 -28.21 9.99 -2.54
C PHE A 75 -28.21 11.37 -1.84
N ALA A 76 -29.02 12.32 -2.33
CA ALA A 76 -29.10 13.67 -1.77
C ALA A 76 -29.65 13.70 -0.34
N THR A 77 -30.53 12.75 0.02
CA THR A 77 -31.16 12.70 1.35
C THR A 77 -30.37 11.86 2.37
N THR A 78 -29.64 10.84 1.92
CA THR A 78 -28.89 9.93 2.80
C THR A 78 -27.45 10.39 3.06
N THR A 79 -26.79 10.99 2.08
CA THR A 79 -25.40 11.46 2.21
C THR A 79 -25.21 12.50 3.33
N PRO A 80 -26.07 13.53 3.48
CA PRO A 80 -25.93 14.50 4.56
C PRO A 80 -26.07 13.85 5.95
N LYS A 81 -26.91 12.82 6.08
CA LYS A 81 -27.07 12.08 7.35
C LYS A 81 -25.79 11.32 7.70
N GLN A 82 -25.18 10.65 6.73
CA GLN A 82 -23.92 9.92 6.93
C GLN A 82 -22.78 10.87 7.29
N VAL A 83 -22.65 12.00 6.60
CA VAL A 83 -21.66 13.05 6.91
C VAL A 83 -21.87 13.60 8.33
N ARG A 84 -23.12 13.84 8.74
CA ARG A 84 -23.42 14.32 10.10
C ARG A 84 -23.07 13.30 11.18
N ILE A 85 -23.22 12.01 10.91
CA ILE A 85 -22.83 10.93 11.83
C ILE A 85 -21.30 10.88 11.96
N LEU A 86 -20.57 10.97 10.85
CA LEU A 86 -19.10 11.01 10.85
C LEU A 86 -18.57 12.24 11.60
N MET A 87 -19.13 13.42 11.32
CA MET A 87 -18.80 14.66 12.04
C MET A 87 -19.09 14.53 13.53
N ARG A 88 -20.23 13.96 13.93
CA ARG A 88 -20.56 13.74 15.35
C ARG A 88 -19.58 12.79 16.04
N LYS A 89 -19.15 11.72 15.38
CA LYS A 89 -18.13 10.80 15.93
C LYS A 89 -16.76 11.47 16.01
N ALA A 90 -16.41 12.29 15.02
CA ALA A 90 -15.16 13.06 15.01
C ALA A 90 -15.12 14.13 16.11
N LEU A 91 -16.19 14.90 16.28
CA LEU A 91 -16.29 15.92 17.33
C LEU A 91 -16.39 15.34 18.74
N LYS A 92 -16.85 14.09 18.90
CA LYS A 92 -16.95 13.43 20.21
C LYS A 92 -15.64 12.80 20.70
N ASP A 93 -14.54 12.97 19.97
CA ASP A 93 -13.24 12.34 20.25
C ASP A 93 -13.30 10.80 20.29
N ASP A 94 -14.39 10.21 19.80
CA ASP A 94 -14.68 8.76 19.74
C ASP A 94 -14.17 8.15 18.42
N LEU A 95 -13.34 8.91 17.70
CA LEU A 95 -12.58 8.43 16.55
C LEU A 95 -11.35 7.68 17.04
N HIS A 96 -11.58 6.48 17.57
CA HIS A 96 -10.50 5.53 17.83
C HIS A 96 -9.96 4.97 16.51
N ILE A 97 -9.04 5.70 15.89
CA ILE A 97 -8.26 5.17 14.77
C ILE A 97 -7.32 4.11 15.38
N LYS A 98 -7.64 2.83 15.16
CA LYS A 98 -6.74 1.71 15.49
C LYS A 98 -5.53 1.76 14.55
N MET A 99 -4.60 2.66 14.83
CA MET A 99 -3.26 2.60 14.26
C MET A 99 -2.59 1.37 14.85
N THR A 100 -2.26 0.39 14.00
CA THR A 100 -1.34 -0.69 14.36
C THR A 100 0.02 -0.25 13.83
N PRO A 101 0.85 0.47 14.62
CA PRO A 101 2.08 1.03 14.10
C PRO A 101 3.06 -0.09 13.75
N LEU A 102 3.15 -0.38 12.45
CA LEU A 102 4.12 -1.32 11.89
C LEU A 102 5.53 -0.82 12.20
N GLY A 103 6.26 -1.59 13.01
CA GLY A 103 7.66 -1.30 13.33
C GLY A 103 7.91 -0.51 14.61
N LEU A 104 6.87 -0.15 15.37
CA LEU A 104 7.07 0.50 16.68
C LEU A 104 7.84 -0.42 17.64
N ASP A 105 7.53 -1.72 17.64
CA ASP A 105 8.28 -2.71 18.44
C ASP A 105 9.76 -2.79 18.05
N ARG A 106 10.08 -2.54 16.77
CA ARG A 106 11.45 -2.52 16.29
C ARG A 106 12.16 -1.25 16.79
N LEU A 107 11.52 -0.09 16.68
CA LEU A 107 12.04 1.16 17.22
C LEU A 107 12.29 1.07 18.72
N ILE A 108 11.35 0.51 19.49
CA ILE A 108 11.49 0.32 20.94
C ILE A 108 12.70 -0.56 21.25
N ARG A 109 12.89 -1.68 20.54
CA ARG A 109 14.06 -2.56 20.72
C ARG A 109 15.38 -1.89 20.36
N ASP A 110 15.40 -1.07 19.30
CA ASP A 110 16.61 -0.37 18.87
C ASP A 110 17.00 0.75 19.86
N ILE A 111 16.01 1.45 20.41
CA ILE A 111 16.19 2.42 21.50
C ILE A 111 16.73 1.72 22.74
N ASP A 112 16.10 0.63 23.19
CA ASP A 112 16.51 -0.09 24.41
C ASP A 112 17.95 -0.62 24.31
N ARG A 113 18.34 -1.18 23.15
CA ARG A 113 19.73 -1.59 22.89
C ARG A 113 20.70 -0.42 22.94
N SER A 114 20.33 0.73 22.39
CA SER A 114 21.18 1.92 22.36
C SER A 114 21.36 2.49 23.77
N THR A 115 20.28 2.55 24.55
CA THR A 115 20.30 3.00 25.95
C THR A 115 21.17 2.10 26.82
N ASN A 116 21.05 0.77 26.68
CA ASN A 116 21.90 -0.16 27.42
C ASN A 116 23.38 0.00 27.07
N ARG A 117 23.72 0.18 25.78
CA ARG A 117 25.12 0.44 25.37
C ARG A 117 25.66 1.73 25.99
N LEU A 118 24.86 2.80 26.02
CA LEU A 118 25.24 4.06 26.66
C LEU A 118 25.45 3.89 28.16
N ALA A 119 24.56 3.18 28.85
CA ALA A 119 24.69 2.92 30.28
C ALA A 119 25.99 2.17 30.60
N PHE A 120 26.32 1.11 29.84
CA PHE A 120 27.58 0.38 30.01
C PHE A 120 28.81 1.24 29.71
N SER A 121 28.79 2.06 28.66
CA SER A 121 29.88 2.99 28.36
C SER A 121 30.14 3.97 29.50
N ILE A 122 29.08 4.49 30.13
CA ILE A 122 29.19 5.39 31.29
C ILE A 122 29.79 4.65 32.49
N VAL A 123 29.34 3.43 32.79
CA VAL A 123 29.90 2.62 33.89
C VAL A 123 31.38 2.33 33.66
N ILE A 124 31.77 1.94 32.44
CA ILE A 124 33.16 1.69 32.08
C ILE A 124 34.00 2.96 32.24
N ALA A 125 33.50 4.11 31.75
CA ALA A 125 34.18 5.39 31.91
C ALA A 125 34.36 5.78 33.39
N ALA A 126 33.35 5.52 34.24
CA ALA A 126 33.44 5.76 35.67
C ALA A 126 34.47 4.86 36.36
N ILE A 127 34.55 3.58 35.97
CA ILE A 127 35.57 2.64 36.48
C ILE A 127 36.97 3.10 36.05
N ILE A 128 37.15 3.49 34.79
CA ILE A 128 38.42 4.02 34.27
C ILE A 128 38.85 5.25 35.07
N LEU A 129 37.94 6.21 35.27
CA LEU A 129 38.22 7.43 36.01
C LEU A 129 38.57 7.15 37.48
N SER A 130 37.79 6.29 38.14
CA SER A 130 38.05 5.88 39.53
C SER A 130 39.39 5.16 39.68
N SER A 131 39.72 4.28 38.74
CA SER A 131 40.99 3.55 38.70
C SER A 131 42.17 4.48 38.49
N ALA A 132 42.02 5.49 37.61
CA ALA A 132 43.02 6.52 37.40
C ALA A 132 43.28 7.30 38.70
N ILE A 133 42.23 7.78 39.38
CA ILE A 133 42.34 8.54 40.64
C ILE A 133 43.03 7.71 41.73
N LEU A 134 42.67 6.42 41.87
CA LEU A 134 43.31 5.51 42.83
C LEU A 134 44.79 5.27 42.52
N THR A 135 45.15 5.26 41.24
CA THR A 135 46.55 5.12 40.80
C THR A 135 47.37 6.35 41.18
N LEU A 136 46.78 7.55 41.14
CA LEU A 136 47.45 8.80 41.56
C LEU A 136 47.49 8.98 43.09
N SER A 137 46.51 8.44 43.82
CA SER A 137 46.40 8.63 45.28
C SER A 137 47.28 7.67 46.10
N ASP A 138 48.03 6.77 45.43
CA ASP A 138 49.03 5.89 46.03
C ASP A 138 48.49 5.03 47.20
N THR A 139 47.19 4.75 47.18
CA THR A 139 46.46 4.15 48.30
C THR A 139 46.30 2.65 48.08
N GLY A 140 47.08 1.83 48.79
CA GLY A 140 47.00 0.36 48.76
C GLY A 140 48.35 -0.35 48.57
N GLY A 141 48.37 -1.68 48.70
CA GLY A 141 49.57 -2.48 48.47
C GLY A 141 50.11 -2.30 47.05
N ARG A 142 51.41 -1.99 46.94
CA ARG A 142 52.10 -1.82 45.65
C ARG A 142 52.59 -3.17 45.13
N VAL A 143 52.38 -3.41 43.84
CA VAL A 143 52.97 -4.53 43.10
C VAL A 143 53.65 -3.91 41.88
N PHE A 144 54.98 -4.04 41.78
CA PHE A 144 55.80 -3.41 40.73
C PHE A 144 55.61 -1.88 40.59
N ASP A 145 55.61 -1.14 41.71
CA ASP A 145 55.42 0.35 41.77
C ASP A 145 54.08 0.90 41.24
N ILE A 146 53.10 0.02 40.97
CA ILE A 146 51.74 0.41 40.56
C ILE A 146 50.76 0.02 41.68
N PRO A 147 49.83 0.91 42.10
CA PRO A 147 48.76 0.56 43.03
C PRO A 147 47.88 -0.58 42.49
N LEU A 148 47.82 -1.69 43.23
CA LEU A 148 47.15 -2.93 42.80
C LEU A 148 45.66 -2.70 42.49
N LEU A 149 44.98 -1.84 43.26
CA LEU A 149 43.57 -1.51 43.09
C LEU A 149 43.31 -0.76 41.77
N GLY A 150 44.18 0.17 41.40
CA GLY A 150 44.08 0.90 40.13
C GLY A 150 44.27 -0.03 38.93
N LEU A 151 45.27 -0.91 39.00
CA LEU A 151 45.53 -1.91 37.96
C LEU A 151 44.35 -2.88 37.79
N ALA A 152 43.78 -3.38 38.89
CA ALA A 152 42.62 -4.26 38.86
C ALA A 152 41.39 -3.60 38.22
N GLY A 153 41.14 -2.32 38.54
CA GLY A 153 40.04 -1.57 37.95
C GLY A 153 40.22 -1.29 36.46
N PHE A 154 41.44 -0.98 35.99
CA PHE A 154 41.74 -0.88 34.57
C PHE A 154 41.56 -2.21 33.82
N LEU A 155 42.03 -3.33 34.39
CA LEU A 155 41.82 -4.67 33.83
C LEU A 155 40.34 -5.01 33.71
N MET A 156 39.56 -4.70 34.74
CA MET A 156 38.12 -4.91 34.74
C MET A 156 37.44 -4.04 33.68
N ALA A 157 37.76 -2.76 33.61
CA ALA A 157 37.25 -1.85 32.58
C ALA A 157 37.61 -2.30 31.16
N PHE A 158 38.83 -2.82 30.96
CA PHE A 158 39.29 -3.35 29.68
C PHE A 158 38.49 -4.59 29.25
N MET A 159 38.29 -5.55 30.16
CA MET A 159 37.45 -6.73 29.88
C MET A 159 36.00 -6.34 29.57
N LEU A 160 35.41 -5.43 30.35
CA LEU A 160 34.05 -4.95 30.12
C LEU A 160 33.93 -4.16 28.81
N GLY A 161 34.93 -3.37 28.46
CA GLY A 161 35.01 -2.65 27.18
C GLY A 161 35.10 -3.58 25.98
N LEU A 162 35.95 -4.61 26.04
CA LEU A 162 36.02 -5.65 25.01
C LEU A 162 34.71 -6.42 24.88
N TRP A 163 34.07 -6.75 26.01
CA TRP A 163 32.77 -7.41 26.02
C TRP A 163 31.68 -6.53 25.39
N LEU A 164 31.65 -5.23 25.71
CA LEU A 164 30.72 -4.27 25.13
C LEU A 164 30.95 -4.13 23.62
N LEU A 165 32.21 -4.04 23.18
CA LEU A 165 32.57 -3.97 21.76
C LEU A 165 32.11 -5.23 21.01
N TYR A 166 32.37 -6.41 21.56
CA TYR A 166 31.90 -7.68 21.01
C TYR A 166 30.36 -7.73 20.95
N SER A 167 29.69 -7.26 22.02
CA SER A 167 28.23 -7.18 22.08
C SER A 167 27.67 -6.26 21.00
N ILE A 168 28.29 -5.10 20.75
CA ILE A 168 27.88 -4.17 19.68
C ILE A 168 27.97 -4.83 18.31
N ILE A 169 29.10 -5.49 18.01
CA ILE A 169 29.37 -6.15 16.73
C ILE A 169 28.43 -7.36 16.52
N ARG A 170 28.15 -8.13 17.58
CA ARG A 170 27.26 -9.31 17.51
C ARG A 170 25.77 -8.93 17.48
N SER A 171 25.39 -7.84 18.15
CA SER A 171 24.00 -7.38 18.29
C SER A 171 23.47 -6.64 17.06
N GLY A 172 24.33 -6.19 16.15
CA GLY A 172 23.91 -5.43 14.98
C GLY A 172 24.88 -5.63 13.83
N ARG A 173 24.37 -6.31 12.80
CA ARG A 173 24.93 -6.31 11.44
C ARG A 173 25.45 -4.91 11.11
N LEU A 174 26.73 -4.82 10.76
CA LEU A 174 27.19 -3.82 9.81
C LEU A 174 26.53 -4.11 8.44
#